data_AF-A0A928XFW1-F1
#
_entry.id   AF-A0A928XFW1-F1
#
_cell.length_a   1.000
_cell.length_b   1.000
_cell.length_c   1.000
_cell.angle_alpha   90.00
_cell.angle_beta   90.00
_cell.angle_gamma   90.00
#
_symmetry.space_group_name_H-M   'P 1'
#
loop_
_entity.id
_entity.type
_entity.pdbx_description
1 polymer ?
#
loop_
_entity_poly.entity_id
_entity_poly.type
_entity_poly.pdbx_seq_one_letter_code
_entity_poly.pdbx_strand_id
1 'polypeptide(L)'
;MMSANNITQIANLLSQAGSAHHHFEQTVLKGVYDQEWPAWYADYVIRHGLGALLPTPVTVEQLGQFLADNYELYKRENSKLGWADYTAQQIAAHWRNGS
;
A
#
# COMPACT_ATOMS: atom_id res chain seq x y z
N MET A 1 17.16 10.45 4.01
CA MET A 1 15.71 10.58 4.26
C MET A 1 14.97 10.19 2.99
N MET A 2 13.84 9.48 3.08
CA MET A 2 12.94 9.33 1.93
C MET A 2 12.50 10.71 1.47
N SER A 3 12.57 10.97 0.16
CA SER A 3 12.20 12.26 -0.41
C SER A 3 10.68 12.40 -0.48
N ALA A 4 10.17 13.63 -0.50
CA ALA A 4 8.74 13.89 -0.76
C ALA A 4 8.30 13.26 -2.10
N ASN A 5 9.19 13.22 -3.08
CA ASN A 5 8.95 12.56 -4.37
C ASN A 5 8.77 11.03 -4.23
N ASN A 6 9.47 10.37 -3.29
CA ASN A 6 9.24 8.93 -3.03
C ASN A 6 7.84 8.72 -2.43
N ILE A 7 7.41 9.58 -1.51
CA ILE A 7 6.06 9.49 -0.91
C ILE A 7 4.98 9.62 -1.98
N THR A 8 5.10 10.61 -2.88
CA THR A 8 4.17 10.78 -4.01
C THR A 8 4.17 9.56 -4.94
N GLN A 9 5.33 8.99 -5.24
CA GLN A 9 5.41 7.77 -6.07
C GLN A 9 4.75 6.57 -5.38
N ILE A 10 4.90 6.41 -4.06
CA ILE A 10 4.24 5.35 -3.30
C ILE A 10 2.71 5.54 -3.32
N ALA A 11 2.21 6.76 -3.12
CA ALA A 11 0.78 7.05 -3.20
C ALA A 11 0.21 6.73 -4.60
N ASN A 12 0.97 7.03 -5.66
CA ASN A 12 0.61 6.67 -7.02
C ASN A 12 0.58 5.15 -7.24
N LEU A 13 1.53 4.40 -6.67
CA LEU A 13 1.52 2.93 -6.75
C LEU A 13 0.31 2.34 -6.02
N LEU A 14 -0.04 2.86 -4.84
CA LEU A 14 -1.21 2.43 -4.07
C LEU A 14 -2.53 2.73 -4.81
N SER A 15 -2.62 3.89 -5.47
CA SER A 15 -3.79 4.25 -6.29
C SER A 15 -3.94 3.36 -7.53
N GLN A 16 -2.82 3.03 -8.18
CA GLN A 16 -2.80 2.08 -9.28
C GLN A 16 -3.21 0.67 -8.83
N ALA A 17 -2.69 0.22 -7.68
CA ALA A 17 -3.07 -1.05 -7.07
C ALA A 17 -4.58 -1.09 -6.81
N GLY A 18 -5.19 -0.01 -6.29
CA GLY A 18 -6.63 0.02 -6.06
C GLY A 18 -7.47 -0.06 -7.33
N SER A 19 -7.04 0.59 -8.40
CA SER A 19 -7.73 0.48 -9.70
C SER A 19 -7.60 -0.94 -10.28
N ALA A 20 -6.42 -1.54 -10.19
CA ALA A 20 -6.16 -2.89 -10.68
C ALA A 20 -6.85 -3.97 -9.82
N HIS A 21 -6.90 -3.79 -8.49
CA HIS A 21 -7.60 -4.70 -7.57
C HIS A 21 -9.09 -4.65 -7.79
N HIS A 22 -9.68 -3.46 -7.95
CA HIS A 22 -11.08 -3.34 -8.31
C HIS A 22 -11.41 -4.11 -9.60
N HIS A 23 -10.56 -3.98 -10.62
CA HIS A 23 -10.73 -4.78 -11.85
C HIS A 23 -10.61 -6.28 -11.60
N PHE A 24 -9.66 -6.72 -10.77
CA PHE A 24 -9.48 -8.11 -10.38
C PHE A 24 -10.72 -8.66 -9.64
N GLU A 25 -11.27 -7.93 -8.67
CA GLU A 25 -12.49 -8.32 -7.97
C GLU A 25 -13.65 -8.50 -8.94
N GLN A 26 -13.85 -7.56 -9.87
CA GLN A 26 -14.95 -7.62 -10.84
C GLN A 26 -14.79 -8.77 -11.85
N THR A 27 -13.58 -9.00 -12.35
CA THR A 27 -13.35 -9.92 -13.48
C THR A 27 -13.00 -11.34 -13.06
N VAL A 28 -12.17 -11.48 -12.02
CA VAL A 28 -11.66 -12.76 -11.53
C VAL A 28 -12.52 -13.26 -10.39
N LEU A 29 -12.78 -12.43 -9.37
CA LEU A 29 -13.60 -12.81 -8.21
C LEU A 29 -15.11 -12.68 -8.46
N LYS A 30 -15.52 -12.25 -9.66
CA LYS A 30 -16.92 -12.10 -10.08
C LYS A 30 -17.72 -11.18 -9.15
N GLY A 31 -17.09 -10.10 -8.70
CA GLY A 31 -17.67 -9.10 -7.81
C GLY A 31 -17.64 -9.48 -6.33
N VAL A 32 -17.03 -10.62 -5.96
CA VAL A 32 -16.80 -10.98 -4.55
C VAL A 32 -15.64 -10.16 -4.00
N TYR A 33 -15.83 -9.63 -2.79
CA TYR A 33 -14.78 -8.91 -2.06
C TYR A 33 -13.60 -9.83 -1.73
N ASP A 34 -12.40 -9.33 -1.97
CA ASP A 34 -11.17 -10.06 -1.67
C ASP A 34 -10.79 -9.94 -0.19
N GLN A 35 -10.89 -11.04 0.56
CA GLN A 35 -10.43 -11.07 1.96
C GLN A 35 -8.89 -11.02 2.07
N GLU A 36 -8.17 -11.38 1.01
CA GLU A 36 -6.71 -11.36 0.95
C GLU A 36 -6.14 -10.12 0.25
N TRP A 37 -6.96 -9.06 0.15
CA TRP A 37 -6.57 -7.79 -0.47
C TRP A 37 -5.21 -7.24 0.03
N PRO A 38 -4.80 -7.35 1.32
CA PRO A 38 -3.53 -6.75 1.74
C PRO A 38 -2.33 -7.44 1.08
N ALA A 39 -2.37 -8.77 0.96
CA ALA A 39 -1.34 -9.55 0.29
C ALA A 39 -1.33 -9.26 -1.22
N TRP A 40 -2.51 -9.13 -1.83
CA TRP A 40 -2.63 -8.76 -3.24
C TRP A 40 -2.02 -7.38 -3.52
N TYR A 41 -2.35 -6.37 -2.71
CA TYR A 41 -1.80 -5.02 -2.86
C TYR A 41 -0.28 -5.03 -2.66
N ALA A 42 0.21 -5.73 -1.64
CA ALA A 42 1.63 -5.82 -1.36
C ALA A 42 2.42 -6.43 -2.51
N ASP A 43 1.96 -7.56 -3.06
CA ASP A 43 2.58 -8.18 -4.25
C ASP A 43 2.54 -7.22 -5.45
N TYR A 44 1.40 -6.58 -5.70
CA TYR A 44 1.25 -5.63 -6.79
C TYR A 44 2.26 -4.48 -6.70
N VAL A 45 2.31 -3.74 -5.59
CA VAL A 45 3.17 -2.55 -5.50
C VAL A 45 4.65 -2.91 -5.46
N ILE A 46 5.03 -4.07 -4.91
CA ILE A 46 6.41 -4.56 -4.94
C ILE A 46 6.84 -4.84 -6.38
N ARG A 47 6.02 -5.56 -7.17
CA ARG A 47 6.30 -5.84 -8.58
C ARG A 47 6.37 -4.58 -9.44
N HIS A 48 5.65 -3.53 -9.04
CA HIS A 48 5.61 -2.25 -9.74
C HIS A 48 6.61 -1.22 -9.20
N GLY A 49 7.58 -1.64 -8.38
CA GLY A 49 8.77 -0.84 -8.09
C GLY A 49 8.83 -0.20 -6.71
N LEU A 50 7.93 -0.54 -5.78
CA LEU A 50 8.01 -0.05 -4.40
C LEU A 50 9.39 -0.32 -3.76
N GLY A 51 10.01 -1.47 -4.05
CA GLY A 51 11.31 -1.84 -3.50
C GLY A 51 12.43 -0.84 -3.83
N ALA A 52 12.35 -0.14 -4.96
CA ALA A 52 13.33 0.89 -5.33
C ALA A 52 13.11 2.24 -4.60
N LEU A 53 11.94 2.42 -3.96
CA LEU A 53 11.57 3.64 -3.26
C LEU A 53 11.85 3.57 -1.76
N LEU A 54 12.08 2.35 -1.23
CA LEU A 54 12.33 2.07 0.18
C LEU A 54 13.84 1.93 0.46
N PRO A 55 14.29 2.29 1.67
CA PRO A 55 15.71 2.17 2.05
C PRO A 55 16.13 0.73 2.32
N THR A 56 15.18 -0.17 2.62
CA THR A 56 15.43 -1.59 2.88
C THR A 56 14.44 -2.45 2.09
N PRO A 57 14.83 -3.69 1.73
CA PRO A 57 13.92 -4.64 1.11
C PRO A 57 12.70 -4.90 2.00
N VAL A 58 11.54 -5.06 1.37
CA VAL A 58 10.28 -5.43 2.03
C VAL A 58 9.71 -6.67 1.37
N THR A 59 9.17 -7.58 2.18
CA THR A 59 8.47 -8.77 1.71
C THR A 59 6.98 -8.50 1.53
N VAL A 60 6.30 -9.33 0.74
CA VAL A 60 4.84 -9.28 0.57
C VAL A 60 4.12 -9.44 1.91
N GLU A 61 4.62 -10.32 2.78
CA GLU A 61 4.04 -10.56 4.10
C GLU A 61 4.15 -9.34 5.03
N GLN A 62 5.35 -8.76 5.15
CA GLN A 62 5.57 -7.56 5.97
C GLN A 62 4.70 -6.39 5.51
N LEU A 63 4.66 -6.15 4.20
CA LEU A 63 3.87 -5.06 3.64
C LEU A 63 2.37 -5.35 3.73
N GLY A 64 1.93 -6.58 3.48
CA GLY A 64 0.52 -6.97 3.59
C GLY A 64 0.00 -6.79 5.01
N GLN A 65 0.76 -7.25 6.01
CA GLN A 65 0.41 -7.04 7.42
C GLN A 65 0.34 -5.55 7.76
N PHE A 66 1.35 -4.77 7.34
CA PHE A 66 1.35 -3.33 7.53
C PHE A 66 0.12 -2.65 6.89
N LEU A 67 -0.26 -3.02 5.67
CA LEU A 67 -1.40 -2.44 4.97
C LEU A 67 -2.72 -2.72 5.69
N ALA A 68 -2.90 -3.95 6.20
CA ALA A 68 -4.07 -4.32 6.99
C ALA A 68 -4.16 -3.48 8.26
N ASP A 69 -3.08 -3.40 9.04
CA ASP A 69 -3.04 -2.63 10.29
C ASP A 69 -3.23 -1.14 10.05
N ASN A 70 -2.58 -0.60 9.01
CA ASN A 70 -2.67 0.80 8.66
C ASN A 70 -4.06 1.19 8.12
N TYR A 71 -4.77 0.28 7.47
CA TYR A 71 -6.15 0.52 7.04
C TYR A 71 -7.11 0.65 8.22
N GLU A 72 -6.96 -0.19 9.24
CA GLU A 72 -7.73 -0.07 10.48
C GLU A 72 -7.42 1.25 11.22
N LEU A 73 -6.15 1.67 11.22
CA LEU A 73 -5.76 2.96 11.78
C LEU A 73 -6.36 4.13 10.98
N TYR A 74 -6.26 4.10 9.65
CA TYR A 74 -6.85 5.11 8.76
C TYR A 74 -8.35 5.30 9.01
N LYS A 75 -9.11 4.20 9.12
CA LYS A 75 -10.54 4.24 9.45
C LYS A 75 -10.81 4.85 10.83
N ARG A 76 -9.98 4.51 11.82
CA ARG A 76 -10.12 5.02 13.20
C ARG A 76 -9.82 6.51 13.30
N GLU A 77 -8.77 6.97 12.64
CA GLU A 77 -8.33 8.37 12.70
C GLU A 77 -9.24 9.31 11.90
N ASN A 78 -10.10 8.76 11.02
CA ASN A 78 -10.96 9.53 10.12
C ASN A 78 -10.15 10.61 9.38
N SER A 79 -9.03 10.19 8.80
CA SER A 79 -8.07 11.08 8.15
C SER A 79 -8.76 11.90 7.05
N LYS A 80 -8.33 13.16 6.91
CA LYS A 80 -8.78 14.04 5.81
C LYS A 80 -8.07 13.75 4.48
N LEU A 81 -7.00 12.94 4.53
CA LEU A 81 -6.29 12.49 3.34
C LEU A 81 -7.01 11.31 2.70
N GLY A 82 -6.82 11.10 1.40
CA GLY A 82 -7.18 9.83 0.77
C GLY A 82 -6.32 8.69 1.35
N TRP A 83 -6.87 7.48 1.35
CA TRP A 83 -6.17 6.30 1.88
C TRP A 83 -4.76 6.10 1.29
N ALA A 84 -4.59 6.33 -0.01
CA ALA A 84 -3.29 6.16 -0.68
C ALA A 84 -2.24 7.16 -0.17
N ASP A 85 -2.61 8.44 -0.03
CA ASP A 85 -1.71 9.48 0.47
C ASP A 85 -1.36 9.27 1.95
N TYR A 86 -2.37 8.94 2.75
CA TYR A 86 -2.18 8.61 4.16
C TYR A 86 -1.22 7.42 4.31
N THR A 87 -1.50 6.32 3.61
CA THR A 87 -0.71 5.09 3.70
C THR A 87 0.71 5.28 3.18
N ALA A 88 0.91 6.08 2.12
CA ALA A 88 2.25 6.39 1.63
C ALA A 88 3.11 7.14 2.66
N GLN A 89 2.51 8.07 3.42
CA GLN A 89 3.19 8.75 4.53
C GLN A 89 3.57 7.77 5.63
N GLN A 90 2.66 6.85 5.96
CA GLN A 90 2.88 5.85 7.00
C GLN A 90 3.94 4.81 6.60
N ILE A 91 3.97 4.37 5.34
CA ILE A 91 5.05 3.54 4.78
C ILE A 91 6.38 4.28 4.89
N ALA A 92 6.43 5.54 4.46
CA ALA A 92 7.66 6.31 4.53
C ALA A 92 8.15 6.49 5.98
N ALA A 93 7.25 6.68 6.93
CA ALA A 93 7.58 6.79 8.35
C ALA A 93 8.08 5.45 8.92
N HIS A 94 7.41 4.33 8.61
CA HIS A 94 7.74 3.00 9.12
C HIS A 94 9.11 2.52 8.63
N TRP A 95 9.37 2.60 7.32
CA TRP A 95 10.62 2.09 6.73
C TRP A 95 11.80 3.06 6.84
N ARG A 96 11.59 4.32 7.23
CA ARG A 96 12.71 5.28 7.45
C ARG A 96 13.63 4.85 8.60
N ASN A 97 13.12 4.12 9.59
CA ASN A 97 13.85 3.87 10.83
C ASN A 97 14.61 2.53 10.87
N GLY A 98 14.55 1.73 9.80
CA GLY A 98 15.09 0.37 9.80
C GLY A 98 14.28 -0.53 10.73
N SER A 99 13.52 -1.46 10.14
CA SER A 99 12.85 -2.53 10.88
C SER A 99 13.85 -3.32 11.73
#